data_AF-A0AA92EUA1-F1
#
_entry.id   AF-A0AA92EUA1-F1
#
_cell.length_a   1.000
_cell.length_b   1.000
_cell.length_c   1.000
_cell.angle_alpha   90.00
_cell.angle_beta   90.00
_cell.angle_gamma   90.00
#
_symmetry.space_group_name_H-M   'P 1'
#
loop_
_entity.id
_entity.type
_entity.pdbx_description
1 polymer ?
#
loop_
_entity_poly.entity_id
_entity_poly.type
_entity_poly.pdbx_seq_one_letter_code
_entity_poly.pdbx_strand_id
1 'polypeptide(L)'
;MRKLFILIAFTVTLLNEALASPYLLECNACSVEEHKSRVLENAYKINPFRELSSHYVIDLKTEKLFLYRVHIDMELGWQRVSGLETGEDVKLAVQEFFESRRNLIAEFESSPNMLSDLISSVSVSGLGSSPKESKVFREIANYTSGNNGKSCKASDKGVYEFILDSQFRKNVFDKMLQWYPVSQSFINTWNNFLSKANITFTTGSGAFSLSVEGSLFGLPQTINFPDGGVADVIISGDGNTFEVVEGSAFDCENNQIPTEESEFSGNFNFGSLSSFNGFQNYGSYFNVEFSGTVCTNNTFFTSCRYSGDGKYLCSYSCN
;
A
#
# COMPACT_ATOMS: atom_id res chain seq x y z
N MET A 1 -31.47 -23.97 68.28
CA MET A 1 -31.73 -23.60 66.87
C MET A 1 -30.81 -22.45 66.46
N ARG A 2 -29.80 -22.72 65.63
CA ARG A 2 -29.13 -21.72 64.75
C ARG A 2 -28.15 -22.49 63.86
N LYS A 3 -28.63 -22.92 62.68
CA LYS A 3 -27.78 -23.41 61.60
C LYS A 3 -27.29 -22.18 60.84
N LEU A 4 -25.97 -21.94 60.88
CA LEU A 4 -25.31 -20.91 60.11
C LEU A 4 -25.09 -21.48 58.70
N PHE A 5 -25.93 -21.08 57.74
CA PHE A 5 -25.72 -21.35 56.32
C PHE A 5 -24.67 -20.37 55.81
N ILE A 6 -23.46 -20.87 55.54
CA ILE A 6 -22.46 -20.14 54.76
C ILE A 6 -22.85 -20.34 53.29
N LEU A 7 -23.54 -19.34 52.74
CA LEU A 7 -23.80 -19.22 51.31
C LEU A 7 -22.50 -18.76 50.65
N ILE A 8 -21.72 -19.69 50.10
CA ILE A 8 -20.58 -19.36 49.25
C ILE A 8 -21.15 -18.82 47.94
N ALA A 9 -21.21 -17.50 47.85
CA ALA A 9 -21.43 -16.80 46.59
C ALA A 9 -20.19 -17.03 45.72
N PHE A 10 -20.22 -18.10 44.91
CA PHE A 10 -19.41 -18.19 43.70
C PHE A 10 -19.91 -17.09 42.75
N THR A 11 -19.44 -15.88 42.99
CA THR A 11 -19.43 -14.86 41.95
C THR A 11 -18.49 -15.40 40.89
N VAL A 12 -19.09 -15.89 39.81
CA VAL A 12 -18.41 -16.10 38.54
C VAL A 12 -17.90 -14.71 38.14
N THR A 13 -16.70 -14.37 38.59
CA THR A 13 -15.86 -13.37 37.94
C THR A 13 -15.50 -14.00 36.60
N LEU A 14 -16.41 -13.89 35.63
CA LEU A 14 -16.04 -13.84 34.22
C LEU A 14 -15.04 -12.70 34.14
N LEU A 15 -13.76 -13.08 34.17
CA LEU A 15 -12.66 -12.21 33.81
C LEU A 15 -13.05 -11.61 32.47
N ASN A 16 -13.39 -10.32 32.47
CA ASN A 16 -13.22 -9.46 31.32
C ASN A 16 -11.71 -9.40 31.07
N GLU A 17 -11.12 -10.50 30.61
CA GLU A 17 -9.95 -10.39 29.76
C GLU A 17 -10.44 -9.55 28.60
N ALA A 18 -10.02 -8.29 28.56
CA ALA A 18 -10.18 -7.45 27.39
C ALA A 18 -9.45 -8.18 26.27
N LEU A 19 -10.17 -9.07 25.57
CA LEU A 19 -9.64 -9.86 24.48
C LEU A 19 -9.16 -8.85 23.45
N ALA A 20 -7.84 -8.82 23.27
CA ALA A 20 -7.24 -8.00 22.24
C ALA A 20 -7.94 -8.31 20.92
N SER A 21 -8.25 -7.25 20.17
CA SER A 21 -8.86 -7.38 18.84
C SER A 21 -8.11 -8.41 17.99
N PRO A 22 -8.83 -9.30 17.30
CA PRO A 22 -8.21 -10.29 16.43
C PRO A 22 -7.46 -9.63 15.28
N TYR A 23 -6.40 -10.30 14.84
CA TYR A 23 -5.64 -9.94 13.64
C TYR A 23 -6.29 -10.56 12.40
N LEU A 24 -6.06 -9.97 11.22
CA LEU A 24 -6.51 -10.52 9.95
C LEU A 24 -5.30 -10.82 9.07
N LEU A 25 -5.23 -12.07 8.61
CA LEU A 25 -4.19 -12.57 7.72
C LEU A 25 -4.81 -12.98 6.40
N GLU A 26 -4.12 -12.61 5.33
CA GLU A 26 -4.49 -13.01 3.99
C GLU A 26 -3.81 -14.33 3.58
N CYS A 27 -4.52 -15.09 2.78
CA CYS A 27 -4.07 -16.31 2.15
C CYS A 27 -4.77 -16.50 0.79
N ASN A 28 -4.12 -17.20 -0.14
CA ASN A 28 -4.68 -17.48 -1.46
C ASN A 28 -4.62 -19.00 -1.75
N ALA A 29 -5.73 -19.70 -1.49
CA ALA A 29 -5.86 -21.16 -1.60
C ALA A 29 -4.83 -21.95 -0.78
N CYS A 30 -4.56 -21.52 0.46
CA CYS A 30 -3.66 -22.26 1.33
C CYS A 30 -4.39 -23.43 2.00
N SER A 31 -3.60 -24.43 2.35
CA SER A 31 -4.01 -25.55 3.19
C SER A 31 -4.21 -25.12 4.65
N VAL A 32 -4.91 -25.96 5.41
CA VAL A 32 -5.12 -25.76 6.84
C VAL A 32 -3.80 -25.67 7.61
N GLU A 33 -2.76 -26.40 7.20
CA GLU A 33 -1.45 -26.33 7.86
C GLU A 33 -0.72 -25.02 7.55
N GLU A 34 -0.85 -24.50 6.34
CA GLU A 34 -0.32 -23.17 5.99
C GLU A 34 -1.04 -22.06 6.76
N HIS A 35 -2.37 -22.17 6.97
CA HIS A 35 -3.09 -21.23 7.84
C HIS A 35 -2.50 -21.21 9.24
N LYS A 36 -2.35 -22.39 9.86
CA LYS A 36 -1.80 -22.51 11.22
C LYS A 36 -0.37 -21.96 11.31
N SER A 37 0.47 -22.26 10.31
CA SER A 37 1.85 -21.78 10.23
C SER A 37 1.91 -20.25 10.19
N ARG A 38 1.13 -19.62 9.30
CA ARG A 38 1.06 -18.15 9.17
C ARG A 38 0.55 -17.47 10.43
N VAL A 39 -0.52 -18.03 11.02
CA VAL A 39 -1.10 -17.54 12.27
C VAL A 39 -0.08 -17.59 13.41
N LEU A 40 0.67 -18.68 13.52
CA LEU A 40 1.71 -18.83 14.53
C LEU A 40 2.88 -17.85 14.31
N GLU A 41 3.37 -17.73 13.07
CA GLU A 41 4.42 -16.79 12.70
C GLU A 41 4.02 -15.35 13.03
N ASN A 42 2.78 -14.97 12.70
CA ASN A 42 2.25 -13.65 12.99
C ASN A 42 2.14 -13.39 14.50
N ALA A 43 1.66 -14.37 15.28
CA ALA A 43 1.60 -14.27 16.73
C ALA A 43 2.98 -13.96 17.36
N TYR A 44 4.05 -14.63 16.89
CA TYR A 44 5.42 -14.35 17.33
C TYR A 44 5.92 -12.96 16.93
N LYS A 45 5.56 -12.47 15.73
CA LYS A 45 5.97 -11.14 15.24
C LYS A 45 5.32 -10.01 16.02
N ILE A 46 4.02 -10.12 16.31
CA ILE A 46 3.27 -9.00 16.89
C ILE A 46 3.58 -8.82 18.36
N ASN A 47 3.61 -9.92 19.12
CA ASN A 47 3.94 -9.85 20.53
C ASN A 47 4.48 -11.20 21.02
N PRO A 48 5.80 -11.40 21.04
CA PRO A 48 6.40 -12.67 21.45
C PRO A 48 6.10 -13.02 22.92
N PHE A 49 5.60 -12.07 23.72
CA PHE A 49 5.27 -12.26 25.13
C PHE A 49 3.77 -12.42 25.41
N ARG A 50 2.89 -12.40 24.39
CA ARG A 50 1.45 -12.65 24.59
C ARG A 50 1.17 -14.14 24.54
N GLU A 51 0.63 -14.65 25.64
CA GLU A 51 0.22 -16.05 25.74
C GLU A 51 -0.95 -16.38 24.81
N LEU A 52 -1.89 -15.44 24.62
CA LEU A 52 -3.12 -15.68 23.86
C LEU A 52 -3.36 -14.61 22.79
N SER A 53 -3.73 -15.07 21.59
CA SER A 53 -4.10 -14.19 20.47
C SER A 53 -5.10 -14.87 19.53
N SER A 54 -5.95 -14.07 18.89
CA SER A 54 -6.95 -14.53 17.92
C SER A 54 -6.64 -13.97 16.54
N HIS A 55 -6.78 -14.81 15.51
CA HIS A 55 -6.43 -14.47 14.14
C HIS A 55 -7.49 -14.98 13.19
N TYR A 56 -8.01 -14.09 12.35
CA TYR A 56 -8.74 -14.45 11.15
C TYR A 56 -7.75 -14.76 10.03
N VAL A 57 -8.03 -15.81 9.26
CA VAL A 57 -7.38 -16.08 7.98
C VAL A 57 -8.45 -16.00 6.91
N ILE A 58 -8.33 -15.03 6.01
CA ILE A 58 -9.21 -14.86 4.86
C ILE A 58 -8.53 -15.48 3.63
N ASP A 59 -9.18 -16.49 3.06
CA ASP A 59 -8.78 -17.11 1.79
C ASP A 59 -9.60 -16.51 0.66
N LEU A 60 -8.99 -15.62 -0.11
CA LEU A 60 -9.67 -14.86 -1.17
C LEU A 60 -9.93 -15.68 -2.42
N LYS A 61 -9.18 -16.77 -2.63
CA LYS A 61 -9.35 -17.65 -3.79
C LYS A 61 -10.45 -18.68 -3.55
N THR A 62 -10.57 -19.20 -2.32
CA THR A 62 -11.67 -20.11 -1.97
C THR A 62 -12.87 -19.40 -1.35
N GLU A 63 -12.77 -18.09 -1.13
CA GLU A 63 -13.79 -17.22 -0.52
C GLU A 63 -14.26 -17.75 0.84
N LYS A 64 -13.28 -18.00 1.72
CA LYS A 64 -13.52 -18.56 3.06
C LYS A 64 -12.84 -17.72 4.13
N LEU A 65 -13.43 -17.74 5.31
CA LEU A 65 -12.90 -17.11 6.51
C LEU A 65 -12.75 -18.15 7.61
N PHE A 66 -11.56 -18.22 8.19
CA PHE A 66 -11.23 -19.11 9.29
C PHE A 66 -10.84 -18.29 10.52
N LEU A 67 -11.29 -18.70 11.70
CA LEU A 67 -10.86 -18.10 12.96
C LEU A 67 -9.94 -19.10 13.69
N TYR A 68 -8.77 -18.64 14.08
CA TYR A 68 -7.81 -19.40 14.86
C TYR A 68 -7.51 -18.68 16.18
N ARG A 69 -7.26 -19.48 17.22
CA ARG A 69 -6.69 -19.03 18.48
C ARG A 69 -5.32 -19.65 18.67
N VAL A 70 -4.34 -18.81 18.97
CA VAL A 70 -2.98 -19.21 19.29
C VAL A 70 -2.80 -19.12 20.80
N HIS A 71 -2.21 -20.17 21.36
CA HIS A 71 -1.71 -20.20 22.72
C HIS A 71 -0.20 -20.48 22.66
N ILE A 72 0.62 -19.58 23.18
CA ILE A 72 2.07 -19.73 23.31
C ILE A 72 2.41 -19.70 24.80
N ASP A 73 2.94 -20.79 25.32
CA ASP A 73 3.42 -20.88 26.68
C ASP A 73 4.95 -20.95 26.64
N MET A 74 5.59 -19.83 26.96
CA MET A 74 7.05 -19.74 26.93
C MET A 74 7.71 -20.47 28.09
N GLU A 75 7.02 -20.63 29.22
CA GLU A 75 7.59 -21.31 30.39
C GLU A 75 7.72 -22.82 30.15
N LEU A 76 6.69 -23.40 29.54
CA LEU A 76 6.63 -24.82 29.21
C LEU A 76 7.10 -25.12 27.78
N GLY A 77 7.39 -24.10 26.97
CA GLY A 77 7.92 -24.23 25.62
C GLY A 77 6.96 -24.91 24.62
N TRP A 78 5.65 -24.85 24.86
CA TRP A 78 4.65 -25.43 23.96
C TRP A 78 3.79 -24.34 23.31
N GLN A 79 3.27 -24.68 22.14
CA GLN A 79 2.42 -23.81 21.35
C GLN A 79 1.23 -24.63 20.82
N ARG A 80 0.08 -23.97 20.67
CA ARG A 80 -1.11 -24.59 20.12
C ARG A 80 -1.89 -23.60 19.28
N VAL A 81 -2.23 -24.03 18.06
CA VAL A 81 -3.17 -23.33 17.18
C VAL A 81 -4.46 -24.13 17.11
N SER A 82 -5.58 -23.53 17.51
CA SER A 82 -6.90 -24.18 17.49
C SER A 82 -7.83 -23.40 16.57
N GLY A 83 -8.55 -24.10 15.68
CA GLY A 83 -9.64 -23.51 14.91
C GLY A 83 -10.85 -23.26 15.81
N LEU A 84 -11.52 -22.14 15.60
CA LEU A 84 -12.76 -21.74 16.27
C LEU A 84 -13.87 -21.54 15.26
N GLU A 85 -15.12 -21.61 15.73
CA GLU A 85 -16.26 -21.21 14.91
C GLU A 85 -16.32 -19.68 14.81
N THR A 86 -16.48 -19.19 13.58
CA THR A 86 -16.76 -17.79 13.31
C THR A 86 -18.22 -17.48 13.65
N GLY A 87 -18.49 -16.33 14.28
CA GLY A 87 -19.83 -15.84 14.55
C GLY A 87 -20.67 -15.67 13.27
N GLU A 88 -21.98 -15.86 13.37
CA GLU A 88 -22.87 -15.85 12.20
C GLU A 88 -22.94 -14.45 11.53
N ASP A 89 -22.90 -13.40 12.34
CA ASP A 89 -22.83 -12.02 11.87
C ASP A 89 -21.53 -11.72 11.09
N VAL A 90 -20.40 -12.26 11.54
CA VAL A 90 -19.13 -12.16 10.82
C VAL A 90 -19.14 -12.97 9.52
N LYS A 91 -19.75 -14.16 9.53
CA LYS A 91 -19.90 -15.00 8.32
C LYS A 91 -20.75 -14.31 7.26
N LEU A 92 -21.87 -13.69 7.63
CA LEU A 92 -22.71 -12.94 6.71
C LEU A 92 -21.96 -11.73 6.14
N ALA A 93 -21.30 -10.96 7.01
CA ALA A 93 -20.55 -9.77 6.55
C ALA A 93 -19.39 -10.12 5.61
N VAL A 94 -18.67 -11.22 5.84
CA VAL A 94 -17.60 -11.63 4.91
C VAL A 94 -18.13 -12.18 3.58
N GLN A 95 -19.32 -12.80 3.58
CA GLN A 95 -19.98 -13.21 2.33
C GLN A 95 -20.39 -12.01 1.48
N GLU A 96 -20.98 -10.97 2.10
CA GLU A 96 -21.28 -9.70 1.43
C GLU A 96 -20.01 -9.05 0.86
N PHE A 97 -18.91 -9.08 1.62
CA PHE A 97 -17.61 -8.63 1.15
C PHE A 97 -17.13 -9.40 -0.09
N PHE A 98 -17.17 -10.74 -0.08
CA PHE A 98 -16.77 -11.54 -1.25
C PHE A 98 -17.63 -11.24 -2.48
N GLU A 99 -18.94 -11.06 -2.31
CA GLU A 99 -19.83 -10.66 -3.40
C GLU A 99 -19.48 -9.30 -3.97
N SER A 100 -19.30 -8.30 -3.10
CA SER A 100 -18.91 -6.96 -3.51
C SER A 100 -17.53 -6.93 -4.18
N ARG A 101 -16.59 -7.77 -3.72
CA ARG A 101 -15.27 -7.96 -4.33
C ARG A 101 -15.38 -8.48 -5.76
N ARG A 102 -16.22 -9.48 -6.02
CA ARG A 102 -16.44 -9.99 -7.39
C ARG A 102 -17.02 -8.90 -8.30
N ASN A 103 -17.94 -8.10 -7.80
CA ASN A 103 -18.52 -7.00 -8.57
C ASN A 103 -17.47 -5.93 -8.88
N LEU A 104 -16.60 -5.59 -7.91
CA LEU A 104 -15.49 -4.65 -8.14
C LEU A 104 -14.51 -5.18 -9.18
N ILE A 105 -14.14 -6.46 -9.09
CA ILE A 105 -13.26 -7.12 -10.07
C ILE A 105 -13.87 -7.02 -11.48
N ALA A 106 -15.14 -7.37 -11.64
CA ALA A 106 -15.83 -7.28 -12.92
C ALA A 106 -15.88 -5.83 -13.47
N GLU A 107 -16.09 -4.84 -12.60
CA GLU A 107 -16.06 -3.43 -12.98
C GLU A 107 -14.69 -3.02 -13.51
N PHE A 108 -13.61 -3.35 -12.78
CA PHE A 108 -12.23 -3.06 -13.18
C PHE A 108 -11.85 -3.74 -14.49
N GLU A 109 -12.24 -5.00 -14.68
CA GLU A 109 -12.01 -5.72 -15.94
C GLU A 109 -12.78 -5.09 -17.11
N SER A 110 -13.99 -4.57 -16.87
CA SER A 110 -14.81 -3.91 -17.89
C SER A 110 -14.34 -2.49 -18.24
N SER A 111 -13.64 -1.83 -17.29
CA SER A 111 -13.23 -0.42 -17.37
C SER A 111 -11.74 -0.26 -17.01
N PRO A 112 -10.79 -0.82 -17.78
CA PRO A 112 -9.37 -0.87 -17.40
C PRO A 112 -8.68 0.51 -17.30
N ASN A 113 -9.27 1.57 -17.88
CA ASN A 113 -8.72 2.93 -17.84
C ASN A 113 -9.41 3.83 -16.80
N MET A 114 -10.31 3.28 -15.97
CA MET A 114 -11.13 4.01 -15.02
C MET A 114 -10.33 5.01 -14.16
N LEU A 115 -9.22 4.56 -13.58
CA LEU A 115 -8.38 5.41 -12.73
C LEU A 115 -7.60 6.47 -13.51
N SER A 116 -7.25 6.18 -14.77
CA SER A 116 -6.56 7.14 -15.65
C SER A 116 -7.44 8.35 -15.96
N ASP A 117 -8.74 8.12 -16.17
CA ASP A 117 -9.72 9.18 -16.41
C ASP A 117 -9.92 10.07 -15.16
N LEU A 118 -9.86 9.47 -13.97
CA LEU A 118 -9.99 10.18 -12.71
C LEU A 118 -8.86 11.18 -12.45
N ILE A 119 -7.61 10.83 -12.76
CA ILE A 119 -6.44 11.71 -12.55
C ILE A 119 -6.65 13.08 -13.18
N SER A 120 -7.18 13.09 -14.40
CA SER A 120 -7.42 14.34 -15.14
C SER A 120 -8.42 15.25 -14.41
N SER A 121 -9.34 14.68 -13.63
CA SER A 121 -10.41 15.40 -12.92
C SER A 121 -10.04 15.86 -11.49
N VAL A 122 -8.97 15.34 -10.91
CA VAL A 122 -8.58 15.61 -9.52
C VAL A 122 -7.79 16.91 -9.40
N SER A 123 -8.05 17.70 -8.37
CA SER A 123 -7.23 18.87 -8.03
C SER A 123 -6.03 18.44 -7.20
N VAL A 124 -4.83 18.86 -7.61
CA VAL A 124 -3.61 18.69 -6.80
C VAL A 124 -3.47 19.94 -5.93
N SER A 125 -3.90 19.85 -4.67
CA SER A 125 -3.76 20.91 -3.70
C SER A 125 -2.65 20.54 -2.72
N GLY A 126 -1.43 21.04 -2.90
CA GLY A 126 -0.44 20.97 -1.81
C GLY A 126 0.98 20.52 -2.11
N LEU A 127 1.51 20.64 -3.33
CA LEU A 127 2.97 20.84 -3.46
C LEU A 127 3.26 22.29 -3.02
N GLY A 128 3.29 22.50 -1.70
CA GLY A 128 3.70 23.75 -1.12
C GLY A 128 5.06 24.10 -1.66
N SER A 129 5.12 25.05 -2.61
CA SER A 129 6.33 25.62 -3.21
C SER A 129 7.43 24.58 -3.45
N SER A 130 7.61 24.18 -4.72
CA SER A 130 8.87 23.66 -5.27
C SER A 130 10.05 24.01 -4.35
N PRO A 131 10.75 23.03 -3.74
CA PRO A 131 11.75 23.29 -2.71
C PRO A 131 12.67 24.37 -3.25
N LYS A 132 12.61 25.56 -2.62
CA LYS A 132 13.22 26.83 -3.06
C LYS A 132 14.17 26.57 -4.22
N GLU A 133 13.73 26.82 -5.46
CA GLU A 133 14.62 26.84 -6.62
C GLU A 133 15.96 27.37 -6.13
N SER A 134 16.95 26.48 -6.01
CA SER A 134 18.27 26.89 -5.59
C SER A 134 18.64 28.02 -6.54
N LYS A 135 19.20 29.13 -6.04
CA LYS A 135 19.51 30.32 -6.86
C LYS A 135 20.35 30.00 -8.12
N VAL A 136 20.90 28.79 -8.21
CA VAL A 136 21.58 28.22 -9.38
C VAL A 136 20.61 27.93 -10.56
N PHE A 137 19.30 27.78 -10.34
CA PHE A 137 18.33 27.35 -11.36
C PHE A 137 17.69 28.48 -12.18
N ARG A 138 17.86 29.75 -11.80
CA ARG A 138 17.24 30.88 -12.53
C ARG A 138 17.87 31.24 -13.88
N GLU A 139 19.03 30.68 -14.21
CA GLU A 139 19.72 30.99 -15.48
C GLU A 139 19.35 30.08 -16.66
N ILE A 140 18.52 29.03 -16.46
CA ILE A 140 18.18 28.06 -17.52
C ILE A 140 16.72 28.20 -18.03
N ALA A 141 15.91 29.08 -17.42
CA ALA A 141 14.47 29.20 -17.71
C ALA A 141 14.12 30.05 -18.95
N ASN A 142 14.87 29.94 -20.05
CA ASN A 142 14.48 30.52 -21.34
C ASN A 142 14.86 29.59 -22.49
N TYR A 143 14.13 28.49 -22.66
CA TYR A 143 14.13 27.80 -23.96
C TYR A 143 12.77 27.19 -24.29
N THR A 144 12.20 27.68 -25.39
CA THR A 144 10.96 27.20 -26.02
C THR A 144 11.16 25.83 -26.65
N SER A 145 10.14 24.99 -26.50
CA SER A 145 10.08 23.60 -26.94
C SER A 145 10.34 23.42 -28.46
N GLY A 146 11.27 22.52 -28.78
CA GLY A 146 11.40 21.93 -30.11
C GLY A 146 10.63 20.62 -30.18
N ASN A 147 9.62 20.57 -31.04
CA ASN A 147 8.91 19.35 -31.44
C ASN A 147 9.88 18.34 -32.09
N ASN A 148 9.88 17.09 -31.62
CA ASN A 148 9.81 15.85 -32.41
C ASN A 148 10.24 14.64 -31.54
N GLY A 149 9.26 13.86 -31.07
CA GLY A 149 9.42 12.69 -30.20
C GLY A 149 8.31 12.70 -29.14
N LYS A 150 7.98 11.57 -28.51
CA LYS A 150 7.08 11.55 -27.34
C LYS A 150 7.73 12.37 -26.22
N SER A 151 7.57 13.70 -26.23
CA SER A 151 8.09 14.53 -25.16
C SER A 151 7.18 14.36 -23.96
N CYS A 152 7.76 13.95 -22.85
CA CYS A 152 7.11 14.01 -21.54
C CYS A 152 6.40 15.35 -21.39
N LYS A 153 5.09 15.32 -21.18
CA LYS A 153 4.34 16.56 -20.99
C LYS A 153 4.59 17.00 -19.55
N ALA A 154 5.17 18.18 -19.36
CA ALA A 154 5.23 18.77 -18.04
C ALA A 154 3.80 18.86 -17.47
N SER A 155 3.56 18.19 -16.35
CA SER A 155 2.28 18.14 -15.67
C SER A 155 2.53 18.14 -14.16
N ASP A 156 1.66 18.82 -13.42
CA ASP A 156 1.56 18.76 -11.97
C ASP A 156 0.89 17.47 -11.45
N LYS A 157 0.56 16.55 -12.37
CA LYS A 157 -0.12 15.27 -12.13
C LYS A 157 0.68 14.11 -12.71
N GLY A 158 2.00 14.12 -12.50
CA GLY A 158 2.86 13.05 -12.94
C GLY A 158 2.88 11.86 -11.99
N VAL A 159 3.53 10.80 -12.45
CA VAL A 159 3.70 9.57 -11.67
C VAL A 159 4.58 9.79 -10.42
N TYR A 160 5.60 10.65 -10.51
CA TYR A 160 6.46 11.02 -9.37
C TYR A 160 5.65 11.74 -8.27
N GLU A 161 4.80 12.70 -8.64
CA GLU A 161 3.93 13.40 -7.70
C GLU A 161 2.94 12.44 -7.06
N PHE A 162 2.37 11.51 -7.82
CA PHE A 162 1.45 10.51 -7.28
C PHE A 162 2.10 9.57 -6.27
N ILE A 163 3.35 9.17 -6.49
CA ILE A 163 4.10 8.32 -5.54
C ILE A 163 4.44 9.10 -4.26
N LEU A 164 4.83 10.37 -4.37
CA LEU A 164 5.25 11.16 -3.21
C LEU A 164 4.08 11.75 -2.40
N ASP A 165 3.01 12.18 -3.06
CA ASP A 165 1.91 12.91 -2.44
C ASP A 165 0.77 11.96 -2.03
N SER A 166 0.73 11.62 -0.74
CA SER A 166 -0.35 10.83 -0.16
C SER A 166 -1.73 11.50 -0.30
N GLN A 167 -1.80 12.83 -0.32
CA GLN A 167 -3.04 13.56 -0.51
C GLN A 167 -3.52 13.48 -1.95
N PHE A 168 -2.60 13.51 -2.93
CA PHE A 168 -2.97 13.28 -4.32
C PHE A 168 -3.59 11.88 -4.50
N ARG A 169 -2.95 10.83 -3.96
CA ARG A 169 -3.52 9.47 -3.97
C ARG A 169 -4.89 9.41 -3.30
N LYS A 170 -5.03 10.05 -2.14
CA LYS A 170 -6.30 10.12 -1.41
C LYS A 170 -7.40 10.80 -2.22
N ASN A 171 -7.09 11.91 -2.90
CA ASN A 171 -8.04 12.63 -3.72
C ASN A 171 -8.49 11.79 -4.93
N VAL A 172 -7.59 11.04 -5.58
CA VAL A 172 -7.94 10.09 -6.66
C VAL A 172 -8.82 8.98 -6.12
N PHE A 173 -8.50 8.43 -4.95
CA PHE A 173 -9.31 7.41 -4.29
C PHE A 173 -10.72 7.91 -3.94
N ASP A 174 -10.84 9.09 -3.32
CA ASP A 174 -12.14 9.68 -3.00
C ASP A 174 -12.98 9.97 -4.24
N LYS A 175 -12.32 10.38 -5.33
CA LYS A 175 -12.98 10.56 -6.62
C LYS A 175 -13.50 9.26 -7.20
N MET A 176 -12.73 8.17 -7.07
CA MET A 176 -13.17 6.83 -7.46
C MET A 176 -14.43 6.44 -6.69
N LEU A 177 -14.42 6.57 -5.37
CA LEU A 177 -15.59 6.26 -4.55
C LEU A 177 -16.81 7.10 -4.92
N GLN A 178 -16.61 8.37 -5.28
CA GLN A 178 -17.68 9.26 -5.72
C GLN A 178 -18.30 8.82 -7.06
N TRP A 179 -17.47 8.40 -8.02
CA TRP A 179 -17.89 8.18 -9.41
C TRP A 179 -18.28 6.73 -9.70
N TYR A 180 -17.78 5.78 -8.89
CA TYR A 180 -18.01 4.35 -9.08
C TYR A 180 -18.69 3.77 -7.84
N PRO A 181 -20.04 3.65 -7.86
CA PRO A 181 -20.81 3.11 -6.75
C PRO A 181 -20.39 1.70 -6.33
N VAL A 182 -19.87 0.90 -7.28
CA VAL A 182 -19.34 -0.45 -7.01
C VAL A 182 -18.15 -0.37 -6.05
N SER A 183 -17.22 0.56 -6.27
CA SER A 183 -16.07 0.78 -5.38
C SER A 183 -16.51 1.24 -3.99
N GLN A 184 -17.48 2.15 -3.89
CA GLN A 184 -18.05 2.57 -2.60
C GLN A 184 -18.75 1.41 -1.86
N SER A 185 -19.53 0.61 -2.57
CA SER A 185 -20.20 -0.57 -2.01
C SER A 185 -19.20 -1.58 -1.47
N PHE A 186 -18.12 -1.80 -2.22
CA PHE A 186 -17.03 -2.66 -1.81
C PHE A 186 -16.35 -2.16 -0.51
N ILE A 187 -15.99 -0.87 -0.42
CA ILE A 187 -15.42 -0.30 0.82
C ILE A 187 -16.40 -0.40 2.00
N ASN A 188 -17.69 -0.20 1.77
CA ASN A 188 -18.70 -0.30 2.84
C ASN A 188 -18.82 -1.73 3.38
N THR A 189 -18.84 -2.74 2.50
CA THR A 189 -18.92 -4.16 2.92
C THR A 189 -17.64 -4.61 3.62
N TRP A 190 -16.47 -4.14 3.17
CA TRP A 190 -15.20 -4.33 3.86
C TRP A 190 -15.22 -3.77 5.28
N ASN A 191 -15.60 -2.49 5.44
CA ASN A 191 -15.68 -1.86 6.76
C ASN A 191 -16.72 -2.52 7.68
N ASN A 192 -17.85 -2.97 7.13
CA ASN A 192 -18.84 -3.75 7.87
C ASN A 192 -18.23 -5.06 8.38
N PHE A 193 -17.55 -5.82 7.53
CA PHE A 193 -16.85 -7.05 7.91
C PHE A 193 -15.86 -6.81 9.05
N LEU A 194 -14.96 -5.83 8.91
CA LEU A 194 -13.96 -5.54 9.93
C LEU A 194 -14.58 -5.15 11.27
N SER A 195 -15.64 -4.34 11.23
CA SER A 195 -16.39 -3.93 12.42
C SER A 195 -17.04 -5.12 13.12
N LYS A 196 -17.70 -6.03 12.38
CA LYS A 196 -18.29 -7.26 12.93
C LYS A 196 -17.24 -8.20 13.50
N ALA A 197 -16.10 -8.32 12.83
CA ALA A 197 -14.98 -9.14 13.26
C ALA A 197 -14.16 -8.50 14.41
N ASN A 198 -14.47 -7.26 14.79
CA ASN A 198 -13.71 -6.47 15.79
C ASN A 198 -12.21 -6.38 15.47
N ILE A 199 -11.85 -6.37 14.19
CA ILE A 199 -10.46 -6.27 13.73
C ILE A 199 -10.02 -4.81 13.89
N THR A 200 -8.90 -4.57 14.58
CA THR A 200 -8.24 -3.26 14.55
C THR A 200 -6.99 -3.32 13.70
N PHE A 201 -6.82 -2.33 12.82
CA PHE A 201 -5.59 -2.13 12.07
C PHE A 201 -4.52 -1.56 12.98
N THR A 202 -3.46 -2.33 13.22
CA THR A 202 -2.19 -1.76 13.68
C THR A 202 -1.33 -1.45 12.46
N THR A 203 -1.27 -0.18 12.07
CA THR A 203 -0.28 0.34 11.13
C THR A 203 1.09 0.32 11.81
N GLY A 204 1.92 -0.66 11.43
CA GLY A 204 3.21 -0.92 12.06
C GLY A 204 3.70 -2.32 11.69
N SER A 205 5.02 -2.47 11.58
CA SER A 205 5.81 -3.54 10.93
C SER A 205 5.61 -5.00 11.40
N GLY A 206 4.45 -5.39 11.93
CA GLY A 206 4.21 -6.75 12.43
C GLY A 206 2.82 -7.34 12.20
N ALA A 207 1.77 -6.54 11.95
CA ALA A 207 0.40 -7.05 11.99
C ALA A 207 -0.27 -7.24 10.62
N PHE A 208 0.26 -6.63 9.57
CA PHE A 208 -0.35 -6.65 8.26
C PHE A 208 0.73 -6.61 7.18
N SER A 209 1.09 -7.77 6.63
CA SER A 209 1.86 -7.82 5.38
C SER A 209 0.87 -8.10 4.25
N LEU A 210 0.52 -7.07 3.49
CA LEU A 210 -0.15 -7.27 2.20
C LEU A 210 0.87 -7.93 1.27
N SER A 211 0.65 -9.19 0.91
CA SER A 211 1.36 -9.77 -0.22
C SER A 211 0.71 -9.26 -1.50
N VAL A 212 1.51 -8.70 -2.40
CA VAL A 212 1.09 -8.25 -3.74
C VAL A 212 0.45 -9.39 -4.55
N GLU A 213 0.79 -10.64 -4.25
CA GLU A 213 0.14 -11.82 -4.83
C GLU A 213 -1.20 -12.13 -4.14
N GLY A 214 -2.26 -11.54 -4.69
CA GLY A 214 -3.66 -11.87 -4.41
C GLY A 214 -4.32 -11.06 -3.32
N SER A 215 -3.91 -9.79 -3.16
CA SER A 215 -4.35 -8.89 -2.09
C SER A 215 -5.86 -8.91 -1.83
N LEU A 216 -6.26 -8.54 -0.61
CA LEU A 216 -7.64 -8.23 -0.20
C LEU A 216 -8.43 -7.39 -1.21
N PHE A 217 -7.71 -6.60 -2.01
CA PHE A 217 -8.20 -5.69 -3.06
C PHE A 217 -7.77 -6.12 -4.48
N GLY A 218 -7.33 -7.37 -4.61
CA GLY A 218 -6.35 -7.91 -5.56
C GLY A 218 -6.76 -7.96 -7.02
N LEU A 219 -6.83 -6.77 -7.62
CA LEU A 219 -6.42 -6.55 -8.99
C LEU A 219 -5.64 -5.24 -9.04
N PRO A 220 -4.31 -5.28 -9.23
CA PRO A 220 -3.55 -4.09 -9.58
C PRO A 220 -4.25 -3.35 -10.72
N GLN A 221 -4.49 -2.05 -10.53
CA GLN A 221 -5.09 -1.19 -11.53
C GLN A 221 -4.01 -0.31 -12.13
N THR A 222 -3.82 -0.41 -13.44
CA THR A 222 -2.88 0.44 -14.15
C THR A 222 -3.43 1.85 -14.28
N ILE A 223 -2.65 2.83 -13.86
CA ILE A 223 -2.92 4.24 -14.07
C ILE A 223 -1.96 4.80 -15.11
N ASN A 224 -2.50 5.34 -16.20
CA ASN A 224 -1.75 6.11 -17.18
C ASN A 224 -1.85 7.59 -16.82
N PHE A 225 -0.70 8.22 -16.59
CA PHE A 225 -0.61 9.61 -16.15
C PHE A 225 -0.54 10.58 -17.34
N PRO A 226 -1.04 11.82 -17.19
CA PRO A 226 -0.97 12.85 -18.24
C PRO A 226 0.43 13.21 -18.74
N ASP A 227 1.46 13.03 -17.90
CA ASP A 227 2.87 13.22 -18.26
C ASP A 227 3.41 12.12 -19.18
N GLY A 228 2.69 10.99 -19.27
CA GLY A 228 3.04 9.79 -20.03
C GLY A 228 3.58 8.65 -19.16
N GLY A 229 3.73 8.86 -17.84
CA GLY A 229 4.10 7.82 -16.90
C GLY A 229 2.99 6.80 -16.66
N VAL A 230 3.35 5.70 -16.01
CA VAL A 230 2.43 4.62 -15.67
C VAL A 230 2.77 4.06 -14.29
N ALA A 231 1.77 3.62 -13.54
CA ALA A 231 1.98 2.83 -12.33
C ALA A 231 0.79 1.91 -12.08
N ASP A 232 1.04 0.73 -11.52
CA ASP A 232 -0.04 -0.11 -11.00
C ASP A 232 -0.31 0.24 -9.54
N VAL A 233 -1.59 0.28 -9.17
CA VAL A 233 -2.02 0.56 -7.80
C VAL A 233 -2.96 -0.50 -7.26
N ILE A 234 -2.97 -0.66 -5.94
CA ILE A 234 -3.97 -1.42 -5.22
C ILE A 234 -4.62 -0.52 -4.17
N ILE A 235 -5.85 -0.83 -3.77
CA ILE A 235 -6.45 -0.18 -2.61
C ILE A 235 -5.62 -0.57 -1.37
N SER A 236 -5.32 0.42 -0.53
CA SER A 236 -4.54 0.22 0.69
C SER A 236 -5.24 -0.71 1.67
N GLY A 237 -4.47 -1.34 2.55
CA GLY A 237 -4.96 -2.28 3.57
C GLY A 237 -6.13 -1.79 4.41
N ASP A 238 -6.06 -0.51 4.77
CA ASP A 238 -7.06 0.18 5.58
C ASP A 238 -8.28 0.67 4.77
N GLY A 239 -8.29 0.47 3.44
CA GLY A 239 -9.38 0.84 2.55
C GLY A 239 -9.56 2.35 2.36
N ASN A 240 -8.53 3.16 2.63
CA ASN A 240 -8.66 4.63 2.64
C ASN A 240 -7.97 5.35 1.47
N THR A 241 -7.04 4.69 0.78
CA THR A 241 -6.24 5.29 -0.30
C THR A 241 -5.75 4.22 -1.29
N PHE A 242 -4.82 4.60 -2.16
CA PHE A 242 -4.05 3.69 -3.00
C PHE A 242 -2.62 3.50 -2.48
N GLU A 243 -2.13 2.28 -2.63
CA GLU A 243 -0.71 1.91 -2.55
C GLU A 243 -0.20 1.64 -3.97
N VAL A 244 1.01 2.11 -4.28
CA VAL A 244 1.67 1.83 -5.57
C VAL A 244 2.32 0.46 -5.47
N VAL A 245 2.12 -0.38 -6.47
CA VAL A 245 2.75 -1.70 -6.53
C VAL A 245 4.24 -1.51 -6.80
N GLU A 246 5.06 -2.10 -5.92
CA GLU A 246 6.52 -2.08 -6.03
C GLU A 246 6.99 -2.52 -7.41
N GLY A 247 7.93 -1.77 -7.99
CA GLY A 247 8.49 -2.04 -9.31
C GLY A 247 7.53 -1.84 -10.51
N SER A 248 6.27 -1.46 -10.31
CA SER A 248 5.30 -1.24 -11.41
C SER A 248 5.32 0.16 -12.01
N ALA A 249 5.97 1.12 -11.35
CA ALA A 249 5.97 2.52 -11.76
C ALA A 249 7.06 2.80 -12.80
N PHE A 250 6.68 3.44 -13.90
CA PHE A 250 7.59 3.90 -14.95
C PHE A 250 7.28 5.35 -15.31
N ASP A 251 8.32 6.13 -15.57
CA ASP A 251 8.14 7.46 -16.11
C ASP A 251 7.78 7.44 -17.62
N CYS A 252 7.48 8.61 -18.16
CA CYS A 252 7.16 8.83 -19.57
C CYS A 252 8.25 8.40 -20.57
N GLU A 253 9.49 8.23 -20.09
CA GLU A 253 10.65 7.77 -20.86
C GLU A 253 10.95 6.29 -20.62
N ASN A 254 10.04 5.59 -19.93
CA ASN A 254 10.11 4.16 -19.62
C ASN A 254 11.31 3.81 -18.72
N ASN A 255 11.76 4.77 -17.90
CA ASN A 255 12.62 4.45 -16.76
C ASN A 255 11.75 3.89 -15.64
N GLN A 256 12.14 2.78 -15.06
CA GLN A 256 11.50 2.26 -13.85
C GLN A 256 11.78 3.24 -12.70
N ILE A 257 10.75 3.65 -11.98
CA ILE A 257 10.86 4.60 -10.87
C ILE A 257 11.21 3.81 -9.60
N PRO A 258 12.36 4.11 -8.96
CA PRO A 258 12.71 3.51 -7.68
C PRO A 258 11.65 3.83 -6.62
N THR A 259 11.11 2.84 -5.94
CA THR A 259 10.16 3.00 -4.82
C THR A 259 10.85 3.03 -3.46
N GLU A 260 12.11 2.61 -3.39
CA GLU A 260 12.99 2.74 -2.22
C GLU A 260 14.40 3.19 -2.60
N GLU A 261 15.19 3.62 -1.60
CA GLU A 261 16.55 4.13 -1.81
C GLU A 261 17.46 3.10 -2.51
N SER A 262 17.30 1.80 -2.16
CA SER A 262 18.11 0.70 -2.71
C SER A 262 18.07 0.63 -4.25
N GLU A 263 16.91 0.96 -4.80
CA GLU A 263 16.53 0.77 -6.20
C GLU A 263 17.06 1.88 -7.12
N PHE A 264 17.66 2.93 -6.57
CA PHE A 264 18.32 3.95 -7.39
C PHE A 264 19.57 3.42 -8.09
N SER A 265 20.10 2.23 -7.77
CA SER A 265 21.23 1.65 -8.49
C SER A 265 20.86 1.35 -9.95
N GLY A 266 21.45 2.07 -10.91
CA GLY A 266 21.14 1.84 -12.31
C GLY A 266 21.51 2.99 -13.24
N ASN A 267 21.04 2.88 -14.48
CA ASN A 267 21.18 3.91 -15.50
C ASN A 267 19.79 4.37 -15.96
N PHE A 268 19.63 5.68 -16.09
CA PHE A 268 18.38 6.34 -16.41
C PHE A 268 18.61 7.33 -17.55
N ASN A 269 17.67 7.41 -18.48
CA ASN A 269 17.78 8.26 -19.66
C ASN A 269 16.61 9.23 -19.70
N PHE A 270 16.92 10.51 -19.87
CA PHE A 270 15.91 11.55 -19.95
C PHE A 270 16.09 12.35 -21.25
N GLY A 271 15.02 12.50 -22.02
CA GLY A 271 14.95 13.26 -23.26
C GLY A 271 14.60 14.73 -23.07
N SER A 272 14.48 15.20 -21.82
CA SER A 272 14.32 16.62 -21.51
C SER A 272 14.90 17.01 -20.15
N LEU A 273 15.19 18.30 -19.95
CA LEU A 273 15.57 18.84 -18.65
C LEU A 273 14.41 18.72 -17.64
N SER A 274 13.16 18.83 -18.10
CA SER A 274 11.99 18.72 -17.23
C SER A 274 11.85 17.32 -16.62
N SER A 275 12.02 16.27 -17.42
CA SER A 275 11.94 14.88 -16.93
C SER A 275 13.13 14.53 -16.03
N PHE A 276 14.34 14.97 -16.38
CA PHE A 276 15.50 14.84 -15.50
C PHE A 276 15.29 15.53 -14.14
N ASN A 277 14.80 16.77 -14.15
CA ASN A 277 14.51 17.50 -12.90
C ASN A 277 13.44 16.80 -12.06
N GLY A 278 12.44 16.17 -12.68
CA GLY A 278 11.45 15.34 -12.00
C GLY A 278 12.11 14.19 -11.23
N PHE A 279 12.96 13.41 -11.91
CA PHE A 279 13.72 12.32 -11.31
C PHE A 279 14.68 12.81 -10.20
N GLN A 280 15.39 13.92 -10.43
CA GLN A 280 16.29 14.50 -9.45
C GLN A 280 15.55 14.96 -8.18
N ASN A 281 14.43 15.67 -8.35
CA ASN A 281 13.60 16.11 -7.23
C ASN A 281 13.06 14.91 -6.47
N TYR A 282 12.60 13.87 -7.17
CA TYR A 282 12.14 12.63 -6.57
C TYR A 282 13.25 11.94 -5.75
N GLY A 283 14.44 11.75 -6.32
CA GLY A 283 15.58 11.14 -5.61
C GLY A 283 16.03 11.91 -4.37
N SER A 284 15.83 13.23 -4.33
CA SER A 284 16.16 14.03 -3.15
C SER A 284 15.34 13.66 -1.90
N TYR A 285 14.12 13.10 -2.06
CA TYR A 285 13.33 12.57 -0.95
C TYR A 285 13.96 11.33 -0.30
N PHE A 286 14.83 10.63 -1.04
CA PHE A 286 15.59 9.46 -0.59
C PHE A 286 17.05 9.81 -0.25
N ASN A 287 17.39 11.09 -0.09
CA ASN A 287 18.76 11.57 0.13
C ASN A 287 19.77 11.17 -0.97
N VAL A 288 19.30 10.94 -2.20
CA VAL A 288 20.15 10.67 -3.35
C VAL A 288 20.84 11.97 -3.78
N GLU A 289 22.16 11.94 -3.93
CA GLU A 289 22.93 13.10 -4.37
C GLU A 289 23.17 13.06 -5.87
N PHE A 290 22.94 14.18 -6.55
CA PHE A 290 23.12 14.31 -7.99
C PHE A 290 24.31 15.23 -8.27
N SER A 291 25.21 14.78 -9.14
CA SER A 291 26.39 15.54 -9.56
C SER A 291 26.61 15.38 -11.06
N GLY A 292 27.04 16.43 -11.76
CA GLY A 292 27.21 16.36 -13.20
C GLY A 292 27.64 17.70 -13.80
N THR A 293 27.87 17.69 -15.10
CA THR A 293 28.23 18.89 -15.87
C THR A 293 26.99 19.72 -16.23
N VAL A 294 27.16 21.02 -16.42
CA VAL A 294 26.08 21.88 -16.96
C VAL A 294 25.72 21.39 -18.36
N CYS A 295 24.45 21.02 -18.54
CA CYS A 295 23.92 20.50 -19.79
C CYS A 295 23.28 21.62 -20.61
N THR A 296 23.69 21.74 -21.88
CA THR A 296 23.05 22.62 -22.87
C THR A 296 22.13 21.86 -23.83
N ASN A 297 22.19 20.53 -23.80
CA ASN A 297 21.47 19.67 -24.73
C ASN A 297 20.27 19.00 -24.05
N ASN A 298 19.39 18.42 -24.87
CA ASN A 298 18.08 17.94 -24.41
C ASN A 298 18.10 16.52 -23.84
N THR A 299 19.19 15.75 -24.00
CA THR A 299 19.24 14.38 -23.50
C THR A 299 20.21 14.25 -22.33
N PHE A 300 19.75 13.70 -21.21
CA PHE A 300 20.47 13.47 -19.97
C PHE A 300 20.60 11.97 -19.73
N PHE A 301 21.81 11.53 -19.41
CA PHE A 301 22.15 10.17 -19.03
C PHE A 301 22.60 10.20 -17.59
N THR A 302 21.88 9.52 -16.70
CA THR A 302 22.17 9.47 -15.27
C THR A 302 22.55 8.07 -14.87
N SER A 303 23.69 7.92 -14.20
CA SER A 303 24.17 6.66 -13.65
C SER A 303 24.30 6.79 -12.15
N CYS A 304 23.62 5.92 -11.42
CA CYS A 304 23.48 5.98 -9.98
C CYS A 304 24.10 4.73 -9.34
N ARG A 305 24.85 4.94 -8.26
CA ARG A 305 25.53 3.87 -7.52
C ARG A 305 25.55 4.16 -6.02
N TYR A 306 25.55 3.11 -5.23
CA TYR A 306 25.77 3.22 -3.79
C TYR A 306 27.20 3.69 -3.50
N SER A 307 27.33 4.76 -2.72
CA SER A 307 28.58 5.20 -2.13
C SER A 307 28.81 4.48 -0.81
N GLY A 308 30.07 4.15 -0.52
CA GLY A 308 30.48 3.58 0.77
C GLY A 308 30.16 4.47 1.99
N ASP A 309 29.77 5.73 1.76
CA ASP A 309 29.33 6.69 2.78
C ASP A 309 27.84 6.58 3.14
N GLY A 310 27.16 5.53 2.67
CA GLY A 310 25.76 5.25 3.03
C GLY A 310 24.73 6.04 2.24
N LYS A 311 25.07 6.50 1.04
CA LYS A 311 24.18 7.29 0.16
C LYS A 311 24.28 6.83 -1.27
N TYR A 312 23.23 7.05 -2.04
CA TYR A 312 23.27 6.88 -3.49
C TYR A 312 23.79 8.15 -4.17
N LEU A 313 24.78 7.97 -5.05
CA LEU A 313 25.36 9.04 -5.86
C LEU A 313 24.99 8.82 -7.32
N CYS A 314 24.25 9.76 -7.88
CA CYS A 314 23.88 9.84 -9.28
C CYS A 314 24.79 10.82 -10.02
N SER A 315 25.57 10.31 -10.97
CA SER A 315 26.34 11.11 -11.90
C SER A 315 25.56 11.30 -13.18
N TYR A 316 25.37 12.53 -13.65
CA TYR A 316 24.69 12.80 -14.92
C TYR A 316 25.60 13.47 -15.95
N SER A 317 25.35 13.12 -17.21
CA SER A 317 26.00 13.68 -18.40
C SER A 317 24.94 13.90 -19.48
N CYS A 318 25.30 14.58 -20.56
CA CYS A 318 24.35 14.99 -21.57
C CYS A 318 24.99 14.96 -22.95
N ASN A 319 24.21 14.54 -23.94
CA ASN A 319 24.60 14.48 -25.35
C ASN A 319 23.77 15.46 -26.17
#